data_AF-A0A5E4HWS7-F1
#
_entry.id   AF-A0A5E4HWS7-F1
#
_cell.length_a   1.000
_cell.length_b   1.000
_cell.length_c   1.000
_cell.angle_alpha   90.00
_cell.angle_beta   90.00
_cell.angle_gamma   90.00
#
_symmetry.space_group_name_H-M   'P 1'
#
loop_
_entity.id
_entity.type
_entity.pdbx_description
1 polymer ?
#
loop_
_entity_poly.entity_id
_entity_poly.type
_entity_poly.pdbx_seq_one_letter_code
_entity_poly.pdbx_strand_id
1 'polypeptide(L)' 'MPAYSVRLIDMGMSKHDLTRKRNNMKAEIEKLEKEARMDPLKKKPDIHARLAKLKAELGEN' A
#
# COMPACT_ATOMS: atom_id res chain seq x y z
N MET A 1 15.43 -5.21 -15.67
CA MET A 1 14.24 -4.33 -15.60
C MET A 1 12.99 -5.20 -15.70
N PRO A 2 12.45 -5.76 -14.60
CA PRO A 2 11.31 -6.66 -14.70
C PRO A 2 10.00 -5.88 -14.51
N ALA A 3 9.23 -5.79 -15.60
CA ALA A 3 7.87 -5.30 -15.63
C ALA A 3 6.90 -6.38 -15.09
N TYR A 4 6.54 -6.31 -13.82
CA TYR A 4 5.53 -7.17 -13.17
C TYR A 4 4.94 -6.31 -12.04
N SER A 5 3.66 -5.90 -11.99
CA SER A 5 2.49 -6.77 -11.89
C SER A 5 1.17 -5.96 -11.96
N VAL A 6 1.04 -5.02 -12.91
CA VAL A 6 -0.23 -4.27 -13.11
C VAL A 6 -1.10 -4.93 -14.19
N ARG A 7 -1.30 -6.25 -14.13
CA ARG A 7 -2.12 -6.98 -15.12
C ARG A 7 -2.99 -8.06 -14.49
N LEU A 8 -3.85 -7.73 -13.52
CA LEU A 8 -4.96 -8.63 -13.11
C LEU A 8 -6.24 -7.90 -12.62
N ILE A 9 -6.26 -6.57 -12.54
CA ILE A 9 -7.41 -5.81 -11.97
C ILE A 9 -8.28 -5.16 -13.07
N ASP A 10 -7.85 -5.22 -14.33
CA ASP A 10 -8.41 -4.43 -15.45
C ASP A 10 -9.74 -4.94 -16.05
N MET A 11 -10.29 -6.09 -15.66
CA MET A 11 -11.49 -6.64 -16.32
C MET A 11 -12.84 -6.20 -15.72
N GLY A 12 -12.91 -5.22 -14.80
CA GLY A 12 -14.21 -4.77 -14.27
C GLY A 12 -14.28 -3.47 -13.47
N MET A 13 -13.19 -2.72 -13.28
CA MET A 13 -13.19 -1.46 -12.52
C MET A 13 -12.96 -0.25 -13.42
N SER A 14 -13.72 0.83 -13.21
CA SER A 14 -13.50 2.08 -13.92
C SER A 14 -12.15 2.69 -13.52
N LYS A 15 -11.55 3.51 -14.40
CA LYS A 15 -10.35 4.30 -14.08
C LYS A 15 -10.52 5.11 -12.79
N HIS A 16 -11.74 5.59 -12.52
CA HIS A 16 -12.07 6.30 -11.29
C HIS A 16 -12.01 5.40 -10.06
N ASP A 17 -12.46 4.15 -10.16
CA ASP A 17 -12.44 3.18 -9.05
C ASP A 17 -11.01 2.76 -8.73
N LEU A 18 -10.17 2.58 -9.74
CA LEU A 18 -8.73 2.33 -9.57
C LEU A 18 -8.04 3.50 -8.85
N THR A 19 -8.41 4.72 -9.22
CA THR A 19 -7.88 5.94 -8.58
C THR A 19 -8.32 6.04 -7.12
N ARG A 20 -9.61 5.78 -6.82
CA ARG A 20 -10.11 5.76 -5.45
C ARG A 20 -9.42 4.70 -4.60
N LYS A 21 -9.26 3.47 -5.13
CA LYS A 21 -8.52 2.40 -4.44
C LYS A 21 -7.09 2.82 -4.14
N ARG A 22 -6.37 3.38 -5.11
CA ARG A 22 -5.01 3.88 -4.90
C ARG A 22 -4.95 4.98 -3.83
N ASN A 23 -5.88 5.92 -3.85
CA ASN A 23 -5.92 7.00 -2.85
C ASN A 23 -6.23 6.48 -1.45
N ASN A 24 -7.14 5.51 -1.32
CA ASN A 24 -7.45 4.89 -0.03
C ASN A 24 -6.23 4.13 0.52
N MET A 25 -5.55 3.35 -0.31
CA MET A 25 -4.33 2.63 0.09
C MET A 25 -3.22 3.60 0.51
N LYS A 26 -3.02 4.71 -0.21
CA LYS A 26 -2.05 5.75 0.19
C LYS A 26 -2.40 6.37 1.54
N ALA A 27 -3.67 6.70 1.78
CA ALA A 27 -4.12 7.25 3.06
C ALA A 27 -3.92 6.26 4.22
N GLU A 28 -4.12 4.95 3.99
CA GLU A 28 -3.82 3.92 4.98
C GLU A 28 -2.32 3.79 5.27
N ILE A 29 -1.48 3.83 4.23
CA ILE A 29 -0.02 3.83 4.38
C ILE A 29 0.42 5.02 5.23
N GLU A 30 -0.04 6.24 4.95
CA GLU A 30 0.35 7.42 5.72
C GLU A 30 -0.03 7.33 7.20
N LYS A 31 -1.21 6.76 7.51
CA LYS A 31 -1.62 6.52 8.91
C LYS A 31 -0.70 5.52 9.59
N LEU A 32 -0.45 4.39 8.94
CA LEU A 32 0.41 3.34 9.47
C LEU A 32 1.86 3.82 9.59
N GLU A 33 2.34 4.68 8.69
CA GLU A 33 3.69 5.28 8.76
C GLU A 33 3.81 6.24 9.95
N LYS A 34 2.78 7.04 10.24
CA LYS A 34 2.74 7.87 11.45
C LYS A 34 2.78 7.00 12.70
N GLU A 35 1.97 5.94 12.75
CA GLU A 35 1.99 5.00 13.89
C GLU A 35 3.34 4.29 14.05
N ALA A 36 3.94 3.85 12.95
CA ALA A 36 5.26 3.23 12.92
C ALA A 36 6.38 4.21 13.36
N ARG A 37 6.26 5.50 13.03
CA ARG A 37 7.21 6.53 13.47
C ARG A 37 7.08 6.82 14.97
N MET A 38 5.87 6.67 15.53
CA MET A 38 5.60 6.81 16.97
C MET A 38 5.97 5.55 17.78
N ASP A 39 6.23 4.42 17.13
CA ASP A 39 6.72 3.18 17.75
C ASP A 39 8.18 2.89 17.32
N PRO A 40 9.17 3.66 17.83
CA PRO A 40 10.57 3.52 17.44
C PRO A 40 11.18 2.17 17.87
N LEU A 41 10.53 1.44 18.80
CA LEU A 41 10.95 0.12 19.24
C LEU A 41 10.40 -1.01 18.36
N LYS A 42 9.63 -0.70 17.30
CA LYS A 42 8.98 -1.69 16.43
C LYS A 42 8.22 -2.75 17.24
N LYS A 43 7.64 -2.36 18.38
CA LYS A 43 6.96 -3.31 19.27
C LYS A 43 5.77 -3.96 18.61
N LYS A 44 5.23 -3.32 17.57
CA LYS A 44 4.16 -3.83 16.72
C LYS A 44 4.71 -4.22 15.35
N PRO A 45 5.31 -5.41 15.20
CA PRO A 45 5.77 -5.91 13.91
C PRO A 45 4.65 -5.97 12.86
N ASP A 46 3.39 -6.12 13.30
CA ASP A 46 2.20 -6.16 12.44
C ASP A 46 1.98 -4.87 11.64
N ILE A 47 2.30 -3.71 12.22
CA ILE A 47 2.17 -2.40 11.55
C ILE A 47 3.21 -2.30 10.43
N HIS A 48 4.44 -2.72 10.70
CA HIS A 48 5.52 -2.73 9.71
C HIS A 48 5.27 -3.76 8.60
N ALA A 49 4.73 -4.94 8.94
CA ALA A 49 4.35 -5.96 7.96
C ALA A 49 3.21 -5.48 7.05
N ARG A 50 2.18 -4.83 7.61
CA ARG A 50 1.10 -4.22 6.83
C ARG A 50 1.58 -3.08 5.94
N LEU A 51 2.47 -2.22 6.43
CA LEU A 51 3.10 -1.17 5.62
C LEU A 51 3.87 -1.75 4.43
N ALA A 52 4.71 -2.75 4.67
CA ALA A 52 5.48 -3.41 3.62
C ALA A 52 4.56 -4.06 2.57
N LYS A 53 3.47 -4.70 3.03
CA LYS A 53 2.49 -5.34 2.14
C LYS A 53 1.74 -4.32 1.28
N LEU A 54 1.25 -3.23 1.88
CA LEU A 54 0.54 -2.17 1.16
C LEU A 54 1.46 -1.43 0.18
N LYS A 55 2.74 -1.21 0.53
CA LYS A 55 3.73 -0.65 -0.41
C LYS A 55 4.02 -1.58 -1.58
N ALA A 56 4.15 -2.89 -1.31
CA ALA A 56 4.31 -3.90 -2.36
C ALA A 56 3.10 -3.99 -3.29
N GLU A 57 1.87 -3.90 -2.77
CA GLU A 57 0.63 -3.87 -3.56
C GLU A 57 0.50 -2.60 -4.41
N LEU A 58 1.03 -1.46 -3.93
CA LEU A 58 1.05 -0.21 -4.70
C LEU A 58 2.09 -0.21 -5.83
N GLY A 59 3.09 -1.10 -5.75
CA GLY A 59 4.13 -1.24 -6.76
C GLY A 59 5.18 -0.11 -6.74
N GLU A 60 5.35 0.58 -5.61
CA GLU A 60 6.50 1.47 -5.41
C GLU A 60 7.71 0.62 -5.01
N ASN A 61 8.51 0.24 -6.02
CA ASN A 61 9.84 -0.33 -5.87
C ASN A 61 10.86 0.67 -6.44
#